data_AF-A0A392MMT0-F1
#
_entry.id   AF-A0A392MMT0-F1
#
_cell.length_a   1.000
_cell.length_b   1.000
_cell.length_c   1.000
_cell.angle_alpha   90.00
_cell.angle_beta   90.00
_cell.angle_gamma   90.00
#
_symmetry.space_group_name_H-M   'P 1'
#
loop_
_entity.id
_entity.type
_entity.pdbx_description
1 polymer ?
#
loop_
_entity_poly.entity_id
_entity_poly.type
_entity_poly.pdbx_seq_one_letter_code
_entity_poly.pdbx_strand_id
1 'polypeptide(L)'
;MVLEGGSIHVDGEGTCLTTEECLLNKNRNPHLTKNQIEDELKAYLGVKKVIWLPRGLYGDDDTNGHIDNMCCFVRPGVVLLSWTDDKTDPQYERSEEAYSLLSSVTDAKGRKIEVIKLHVPDPLYMTEKEAAGVFQ
;
A
#
# COMPACT_ATOMS: atom_id res chain seq x y z
N MET A 1 -5.81 18.68 -0.38
CA MET A 1 -5.67 17.30 -0.88
C MET A 1 -6.52 16.39 0.00
N VAL A 2 -7.36 15.54 -0.60
CA VAL A 2 -8.04 14.43 0.10
C VAL A 2 -6.99 13.36 0.40
N LEU A 3 -6.91 12.91 1.64
CA LEU A 3 -5.95 11.89 2.08
C LEU A 3 -6.49 11.20 3.33
N GLU A 4 -6.36 9.87 3.38
CA GLU A 4 -6.70 9.06 4.54
C GLU A 4 -5.41 8.51 5.18
N GLY A 5 -5.35 8.46 6.52
CA GLY A 5 -4.15 7.98 7.22
C GLY A 5 -3.72 6.55 6.85
N GLY A 6 -4.68 5.67 6.54
CA GLY A 6 -4.41 4.30 6.10
C GLY A 6 -3.80 4.18 4.69
N SER A 7 -3.85 5.25 3.89
CA SER A 7 -3.31 5.26 2.53
C SER A 7 -1.79 5.50 2.46
N ILE A 8 -1.16 5.85 3.59
CA ILE A 8 0.28 6.15 3.69
C ILE A 8 0.92 5.41 4.87
N HIS A 9 2.23 5.13 4.78
CA HIS A 9 3.02 4.66 5.91
C HIS A 9 4.42 5.26 5.88
N VAL A 10 4.95 5.75 7.01
CA VAL A 10 6.26 6.40 7.07
C VAL A 10 7.26 5.62 7.93
N ASP A 11 8.54 5.74 7.62
CA ASP A 11 9.64 5.16 8.42
C ASP A 11 10.18 6.11 9.50
N GLY A 12 9.71 7.36 9.53
CA GLY A 12 10.22 8.42 10.41
C GLY A 12 11.62 8.96 10.03
N GLU A 13 12.19 8.48 8.92
CA GLU A 13 13.53 8.83 8.45
C GLU A 13 13.57 9.38 7.03
N GLY A 14 12.41 9.73 6.50
CA GLY A 14 12.24 10.46 5.24
C GLY A 14 11.64 9.63 4.12
N THR A 15 11.17 8.41 4.37
CA THR A 15 10.54 7.55 3.37
C THR A 15 9.06 7.35 3.68
N CYS A 16 8.22 7.52 2.67
CA CYS A 16 6.79 7.17 2.70
C CYS A 16 6.51 6.01 1.74
N LEU A 17 5.65 5.08 2.14
CA LEU A 17 5.01 4.08 1.30
C LEU A 17 3.56 4.51 1.04
N THR A 18 3.07 4.27 -0.17
CA THR A 18 1.68 4.49 -0.58
C THR A 18 1.35 3.57 -1.76
N THR A 19 0.08 3.47 -2.13
CA THR A 19 -0.34 2.83 -3.38
C THR A 19 -0.74 3.85 -4.44
N GLU A 20 -0.50 3.53 -5.72
CA GLU A 20 -1.04 4.28 -6.85
C GLU A 20 -2.56 4.08 -6.96
N GLU A 21 -3.03 2.85 -6.74
CA GLU A 21 -4.45 2.45 -6.76
C GLU A 21 -5.34 3.37 -5.91
N CYS A 22 -4.86 3.80 -4.73
CA CYS A 22 -5.59 4.71 -3.87
C CYS A 22 -5.36 6.18 -4.25
N LEU A 23 -4.12 6.67 -4.18
CA LEU A 23 -3.85 8.11 -4.26
C LEU A 23 -4.03 8.69 -5.65
N LEU A 24 -3.87 7.89 -6.71
CA LEU A 24 -4.09 8.32 -8.11
C LEU A 24 -5.52 8.01 -8.58
N ASN A 25 -6.38 7.47 -7.72
CA ASN A 25 -7.77 7.24 -8.07
C ASN A 25 -8.47 8.58 -8.35
N LYS A 26 -9.26 8.61 -9.44
CA LYS A 26 -10.07 9.76 -9.82
C LYS A 26 -11.08 10.18 -8.75
N ASN A 27 -11.43 9.30 -7.80
CA ASN A 27 -12.32 9.61 -6.69
C ASN A 27 -11.62 10.30 -5.51
N ARG A 28 -10.28 10.44 -5.52
CA ARG A 28 -9.51 11.20 -4.54
C ARG A 28 -9.23 12.61 -5.07
N ASN A 29 -8.11 12.78 -5.75
CA ASN A 29 -7.61 14.09 -6.18
C ASN A 29 -7.47 14.18 -7.70
N PRO A 30 -8.58 14.12 -8.48
CA PRO A 30 -8.52 14.04 -9.95
C PRO A 30 -7.90 15.28 -10.63
N HIS A 31 -7.72 16.37 -9.88
CA HIS A 31 -7.12 17.62 -10.34
C HIS A 31 -5.60 17.69 -10.07
N LEU A 32 -5.03 16.69 -9.38
CA LEU A 32 -3.60 16.63 -9.07
C LEU A 32 -2.93 15.51 -9.87
N THR A 33 -1.74 15.82 -10.38
CA THR A 33 -0.84 14.82 -10.95
C THR A 33 -0.12 14.04 -9.85
N LYS A 34 0.43 12.87 -10.19
CA LYS A 34 1.26 12.08 -9.27
C LYS A 34 2.37 12.91 -8.60
N ASN A 35 3.06 13.76 -9.37
CA ASN A 35 4.13 14.61 -8.83
C ASN A 35 3.60 15.65 -7.83
N GLN A 36 2.44 16.26 -8.11
CA GLN A 36 1.83 17.22 -7.18
C GLN A 36 1.41 16.53 -5.87
N ILE A 37 0.84 15.32 -5.95
CA ILE A 37 0.51 14.54 -4.75
C ILE A 37 1.79 14.19 -3.99
N GLU A 38 2.84 13.75 -4.68
CA GLU A 38 4.14 13.47 -4.07
C GLU A 38 4.75 14.71 -3.37
N ASP A 39 4.63 15.90 -3.96
CA ASP A 39 5.11 17.14 -3.37
C ASP A 39 4.34 17.52 -2.10
N GLU A 40 3.01 17.34 -2.08
CA GLU A 40 2.18 17.52 -0.88
C GLU A 40 2.59 16.53 0.23
N LEU A 41 2.80 15.25 -0.10
CA LEU A 41 3.26 14.25 0.86
C LEU A 41 4.62 14.61 1.44
N LYS A 42 5.58 15.05 0.62
CA LYS A 42 6.90 15.50 1.06
C LYS A 42 6.80 16.71 2.00
N ALA A 43 6.00 17.71 1.61
CA ALA A 43 5.85 18.95 2.37
C ALA A 43 5.24 18.73 3.76
N TYR A 44 4.16 17.94 3.84
CA TYR A 44 3.39 17.78 5.08
C TYR A 44 3.88 16.64 5.98
N LEU A 45 4.42 15.56 5.42
CA LEU A 45 4.97 14.44 6.21
C LEU A 45 6.47 14.61 6.52
N GLY A 46 7.14 15.60 5.91
CA GLY A 46 8.58 15.80 6.06
C GLY A 46 9.43 14.69 5.41
N VAL A 47 8.85 13.94 4.47
CA VAL A 47 9.55 12.88 3.74
C VAL A 47 10.31 13.44 2.54
N LYS A 48 11.32 12.71 2.09
CA LYS A 48 12.16 13.03 0.93
C LYS A 48 11.92 12.09 -0.24
N LYS A 49 11.42 10.87 0.04
CA LYS A 49 11.14 9.85 -0.96
C LYS A 49 9.78 9.23 -0.71
N VAL A 50 9.01 9.06 -1.77
CA VAL A 50 7.77 8.29 -1.76
C VAL A 50 7.99 7.04 -2.63
N ILE A 51 7.71 5.88 -2.07
CA ILE A 51 7.73 4.60 -2.76
C ILE A 51 6.27 4.25 -3.07
N TRP A 52 5.96 4.18 -4.36
CA TRP A 52 4.62 3.96 -4.89
C TRP A 52 4.45 2.48 -5.27
N LEU A 53 3.74 1.71 -4.45
CA LEU A 53 3.30 0.37 -4.86
C LEU A 53 2.18 0.54 -5.90
N PRO A 54 2.12 -0.25 -6.98
CA PRO A 54 1.08 -0.06 -7.98
C PRO A 54 -0.32 -0.31 -7.41
N ARG A 55 -0.43 -1.31 -6.52
CA ARG A 55 -1.69 -1.85 -6.03
C ARG A 55 -1.63 -2.21 -4.54
N GLY A 56 -2.78 -2.14 -3.87
CA GLY A 56 -3.00 -2.63 -2.51
C GLY A 56 -3.46 -4.09 -2.48
N LEU A 57 -4.03 -4.51 -1.35
CA LEU A 57 -4.58 -5.86 -1.15
C LEU A 57 -5.77 -6.11 -2.09
N TYR A 58 -5.88 -7.31 -2.65
CA TYR A 58 -7.04 -7.72 -3.43
C TYR A 58 -8.30 -7.73 -2.56
N GLY A 59 -9.42 -7.24 -3.11
CA GLY A 59 -10.71 -7.16 -2.41
C GLY A 59 -10.87 -5.92 -1.50
N ASP A 60 -9.85 -5.07 -1.40
CA ASP A 60 -9.92 -3.80 -0.65
C ASP A 60 -10.52 -2.67 -1.51
N ASP A 61 -11.72 -2.92 -2.04
CA ASP A 61 -12.41 -2.06 -3.01
C ASP A 61 -12.93 -0.77 -2.38
N ASP A 62 -13.35 -0.83 -1.11
CA ASP A 62 -13.90 0.31 -0.37
C ASP A 62 -12.87 1.43 -0.21
N THR A 63 -11.60 1.06 0.03
CA THR A 63 -10.51 2.02 0.19
C THR A 63 -9.72 2.26 -1.09
N ASN A 64 -9.95 1.45 -2.12
CA ASN A 64 -9.15 1.41 -3.34
C ASN A 64 -7.68 1.02 -3.05
N GLY A 65 -7.49 -0.02 -2.24
CA GLY A 65 -6.18 -0.60 -1.97
C GLY A 65 -5.31 0.30 -1.11
N HIS A 66 -5.72 0.60 0.12
CA HIS A 66 -4.87 1.26 1.10
C HIS A 66 -3.56 0.50 1.34
N ILE A 67 -2.51 1.25 1.70
CA ILE A 67 -1.17 0.68 1.95
C ILE A 67 -1.12 -0.07 3.29
N ASP A 68 -1.89 0.35 4.29
CA ASP A 68 -1.91 -0.27 5.62
C ASP A 68 -2.34 -1.73 5.63
N ASN A 69 -3.13 -2.15 4.64
CA ASN A 69 -3.56 -3.52 4.42
C ASN A 69 -2.58 -4.33 3.53
N MET A 70 -1.61 -3.66 2.90
CA MET A 70 -0.68 -4.25 1.93
C MET A 70 0.77 -4.31 2.43
N CYS A 71 1.30 -3.23 2.99
CA CYS A 71 2.70 -3.09 3.33
C CYS A 71 2.94 -2.04 4.41
N CYS A 72 3.76 -2.35 5.41
CA CYS A 72 4.09 -1.41 6.48
C CYS A 72 5.58 -1.46 6.85
N PHE A 73 6.11 -0.35 7.36
CA PHE A 73 7.47 -0.34 7.91
C PHE A 73 7.50 -1.04 9.27
N VAL A 74 8.44 -1.97 9.44
CA VAL A 74 8.79 -2.54 10.75
C VAL A 74 9.80 -1.65 11.46
N ARG A 75 10.77 -1.16 10.68
CA ARG A 75 11.83 -0.23 11.06
C ARG A 75 12.38 0.41 9.77
N PRO A 76 13.20 1.47 9.85
CA PRO A 76 13.79 2.07 8.65
C PRO A 76 14.53 1.03 7.78
N GLY A 77 14.15 0.95 6.51
CA GLY A 77 14.70 -0.01 5.54
C GLY A 77 14.13 -1.44 5.60
N VAL A 78 13.15 -1.74 6.47
CA VAL A 78 12.54 -3.07 6.58
C VAL A 78 11.02 -2.98 6.59
N VAL A 79 10.36 -3.77 5.76
CA VAL A 79 8.90 -3.79 5.62
C VAL A 79 8.31 -5.17 5.83
N LEU A 80 7.08 -5.23 6.32
CA LEU A 80 6.20 -6.38 6.19
C LEU A 80 5.34 -6.20 4.95
N LEU A 81 5.20 -7.26 4.14
CA LEU A 81 4.41 -7.28 2.92
C LEU A 81 3.38 -8.41 2.99
N SER A 82 2.11 -8.09 2.78
CA SER A 82 1.03 -9.07 2.61
C SER A 82 1.38 -10.03 1.47
N TRP A 83 1.34 -11.33 1.75
CA TRP A 83 1.87 -12.36 0.85
C TRP A 83 0.98 -13.60 0.80
N THR A 84 0.97 -14.27 -0.35
CA THR A 84 0.46 -15.64 -0.50
C THR A 84 1.44 -16.42 -1.37
N ASP A 85 1.64 -17.70 -1.08
CA ASP A 85 2.40 -18.61 -1.95
C ASP A 85 1.53 -19.25 -3.04
N ASP A 86 0.20 -19.11 -2.97
CA ASP A 86 -0.72 -19.60 -3.98
C ASP A 86 -0.72 -18.70 -5.22
N LYS A 87 -0.06 -19.16 -6.28
CA LYS A 87 0.04 -18.45 -7.56
C LYS A 87 -1.27 -18.32 -8.33
N THR A 88 -2.31 -19.04 -7.92
CA THR A 88 -3.64 -18.98 -8.53
C THR A 88 -4.54 -17.97 -7.84
N ASP A 89 -4.16 -17.51 -6.64
CA ASP A 89 -4.86 -16.46 -5.91
C ASP A 89 -4.59 -15.08 -6.56
N PRO A 90 -5.62 -14.23 -6.76
CA PRO A 90 -5.45 -12.90 -7.35
C PRO A 90 -4.55 -11.95 -6.54
N GLN A 91 -4.33 -12.22 -5.25
CA GLN A 91 -3.36 -11.49 -4.44
C GLN A 91 -1.92 -11.75 -4.89
N TYR A 92 -1.59 -12.92 -5.43
CA TYR A 92 -0.21 -13.30 -5.74
C TYR A 92 0.46 -12.30 -6.69
N GLU A 93 -0.21 -11.92 -7.78
CA GLU A 93 0.36 -10.96 -8.73
C GLU A 93 0.59 -9.57 -8.13
N ARG A 94 -0.27 -9.13 -7.21
CA ARG A 94 -0.14 -7.85 -6.49
C ARG A 94 1.04 -7.90 -5.52
N SER A 95 1.17 -8.99 -4.77
CA SER A 95 2.29 -9.23 -3.85
C SER A 95 3.62 -9.38 -4.58
N GLU A 96 3.67 -10.11 -5.69
CA GLU A 96 4.88 -10.31 -6.50
C GLU A 96 5.36 -8.98 -7.13
N GLU A 97 4.44 -8.17 -7.65
CA GLU A 97 4.73 -6.85 -8.19
C GLU A 97 5.30 -5.91 -7.12
N ALA A 98 4.66 -5.86 -5.94
CA ALA A 98 5.14 -5.08 -4.81
C ALA A 98 6.53 -5.56 -4.34
N TYR A 99 6.74 -6.87 -4.20
CA TYR A 99 8.02 -7.45 -3.79
C TYR A 99 9.14 -7.10 -4.78
N SER A 100 8.86 -7.20 -6.09
CA SER A 100 9.81 -6.88 -7.15
C SER A 100 10.19 -5.40 -7.13
N LEU A 101 9.20 -4.50 -6.96
CA LEU A 101 9.44 -3.08 -6.82
C LEU A 101 10.29 -2.77 -5.58
N LEU A 102 9.88 -3.26 -4.40
CA LEU A 102 10.58 -3.02 -3.14
C LEU A 102 12.03 -3.52 -3.19
N SER A 103 12.28 -4.67 -3.82
CA SER A 103 13.62 -5.24 -4.01
C SER A 103 14.51 -4.42 -4.96
N SER A 104 13.90 -3.70 -5.90
CA SER A 104 14.62 -2.91 -6.92
C SER A 104 15.01 -1.51 -6.44
N VAL A 105 14.28 -0.96 -5.47
CA VAL A 105 14.45 0.43 -5.01
C VAL A 105 15.31 0.52 -3.74
N THR A 106 15.52 1.77 -3.31
CA THR A 106 16.11 2.11 -2.01
C THR A 106 15.20 3.07 -1.28
N ASP A 107 15.42 3.28 0.01
CA ASP A 107 14.71 4.31 0.77
C ASP A 107 15.34 5.71 0.63
N ALA A 108 14.86 6.69 1.39
CA ALA A 108 15.35 8.07 1.34
C ALA A 108 16.82 8.25 1.79
N LYS A 109 17.37 7.28 2.52
CA LYS A 109 18.78 7.26 2.96
C LYS A 109 19.64 6.32 2.12
N GLY A 110 19.10 5.77 1.04
CA GLY A 110 19.82 4.87 0.13
C GLY A 110 19.94 3.44 0.63
N ARG A 111 19.23 3.05 1.69
CA ARG A 111 19.21 1.66 2.17
C ARG A 111 18.40 0.79 1.22
N LYS A 112 18.84 -0.44 1.02
CA LYS A 112 18.02 -1.47 0.38
C LYS A 112 16.84 -1.83 1.30
N ILE A 113 15.70 -2.14 0.70
CA ILE A 113 14.52 -2.56 1.45
C ILE A 113 14.63 -4.07 1.70
N GLU A 114 14.66 -4.46 2.97
CA GLU A 114 14.44 -5.84 3.41
C GLU A 114 12.92 -6.08 3.44
N VAL A 115 12.45 -7.11 2.74
CA VAL A 115 11.03 -7.45 2.68
C VAL A 115 10.77 -8.72 3.46
N ILE A 116 10.01 -8.62 4.54
CA ILE A 116 9.52 -9.75 5.33
C ILE A 116 8.12 -10.08 4.82
N LYS A 117 7.94 -11.28 4.30
CA LYS A 117 6.62 -11.75 3.84
C LYS A 117 5.76 -12.12 5.04
N LEU A 118 4.54 -11.60 5.09
CA LEU A 118 3.53 -11.96 6.07
C LEU A 118 2.38 -12.65 5.33
N HIS A 119 2.23 -13.95 5.56
CA HIS A 119 1.21 -14.72 4.86
C HIS A 119 -0.18 -14.25 5.28
N VAL A 120 -1.03 -13.91 4.32
CA VAL A 120 -2.45 -13.63 4.56
C VAL A 120 -3.12 -14.90 5.10
N PRO A 121 -4.21 -14.81 5.88
CA PRO A 121 -5.05 -15.98 6.11
C PRO A 121 -5.60 -16.51 4.77
N ASP A 122 -6.13 -17.73 4.78
CA ASP A 122 -6.92 -18.21 3.64
C ASP A 122 -8.04 -17.21 3.30
N PRO A 123 -8.45 -17.09 2.03
CA PRO A 123 -9.52 -16.18 1.64
C PRO A 123 -10.76 -16.35 2.51
N LEU A 124 -11.17 -15.25 3.16
CA LEU A 124 -12.32 -15.22 4.05
C LEU A 124 -13.53 -14.67 3.30
N TYR A 125 -14.67 -15.35 3.45
CA TYR A 125 -15.93 -14.96 2.84
C TYR A 125 -16.97 -14.74 3.93
N MET A 126 -17.71 -13.64 3.82
CA MET A 126 -18.81 -13.32 4.71
C MET A 126 -19.93 -14.36 4.56
N THR A 127 -20.38 -14.93 5.67
CA THR A 127 -21.50 -15.86 5.70
C THR A 127 -22.84 -15.13 5.53
N GLU A 128 -23.89 -15.82 5.11
CA GLU A 128 -25.25 -15.25 5.03
C GLU A 128 -25.72 -14.67 6.37
N LYS A 129 -25.31 -15.28 7.48
CA LYS A 129 -25.64 -14.81 8.82
C LYS A 129 -24.94 -13.48 9.16
N GLU A 130 -23.70 -13.30 8.72
CA GLU A 130 -22.94 -12.05 8.91
C GLU A 130 -23.44 -10.93 7.99
N ALA A 131 -23.90 -11.28 6.78
CA ALA A 131 -24.48 -10.33 5.84
C ALA A 131 -25.89 -9.86 6.23
N ALA A 132 -26.57 -10.55 7.15
CA ALA A 132 -27.94 -10.24 7.54
C ALA A 132 -28.07 -8.82 8.13
N GLY A 133 -28.72 -7.93 7.38
CA GLY A 133 -28.95 -6.53 7.78
C GLY A 133 -27.92 -5.53 7.25
N VAL A 134 -26.93 -5.98 6.48
CA VAL A 134 -26.03 -5.12 5.71
C VAL A 134 -26.65 -4.87 4.34
N PHE A 135 -26.90 -3.61 4.00
CA PHE A 135 -27.41 -3.20 2.69
C PHE A 135 -26.32 -2.35 2.03
N GLN A 136 -25.82 -2.79 0.86
CA GLN A 136 -24.94 -2.00 -0.01
C GLN A 136 -25.77 -1.17 -1.00
#